data_AF-A0A9W8VAU4-F1
#
_entry.id   AF-A0A9W8VAU4-F1
#
_cell.length_a   1.000
_cell.length_b   1.000
_cell.length_c   1.000
_cell.angle_alpha   90.00
_cell.angle_beta   90.00
_cell.angle_gamma   90.00
#
_symmetry.space_group_name_H-M   'P 1'
#
loop_
_entity.id
_entity.type
_entity.pdbx_description
1 polymer ?
#
loop_
_entity_poly.entity_id
_entity_poly.type
_entity_poly.pdbx_seq_one_letter_code
_entity_poly.pdbx_strand_id
1 'polypeptide(L)'
;MYAMLSLCGPEISHQDGNGITARAFDPPLAELSWIHAYGCRALVETHAKALMRLVDLKGGVHSLRTPGFQASFNYLDLVRATQKLAKPHLPICQLYGQIKQDHDRAQFFGHIADFTGESSLGDCSAQIDKLTEFGLSEEIKQVMCDMRIWVKVIEAYHHETLSNPDSSLLAAHRDLIQQRLLGTLPSRYNDGTNTTIDQTDELESGIDTCINDLVQTALMIFSLGVTFPITYAAPYHQAAERLKGVMEGCMQQLMGLELHDLLIWLSMLGVLCTEQVADDLRAWYIDILTSVEQDRTREFALRDWNQVKQESLDPFLWSSVACDDAAGLAWDEVQQRLRADNWGRMAWPCMLGTICG
;
A
#
# COMPACT_ATOMS: atom_id res chain seq x y z
N MET A 1 -10.04 -7.58 24.26
CA MET A 1 -9.89 -6.12 24.39
C MET A 1 -8.94 -5.72 25.53
N TYR A 2 -9.24 -5.96 26.82
CA TYR A 2 -8.32 -5.64 27.94
C TYR A 2 -6.92 -6.29 27.85
N ALA A 3 -6.83 -7.51 27.32
CA ALA A 3 -5.56 -8.18 27.09
C ALA A 3 -4.71 -7.50 26.00
N MET A 4 -5.32 -6.88 24.98
CA MET A 4 -4.58 -6.17 23.91
C MET A 4 -4.03 -4.85 24.41
N LEU A 5 -4.81 -4.10 25.18
CA LEU A 5 -4.36 -2.84 25.79
C LEU A 5 -3.18 -3.04 26.75
N SER A 6 -3.09 -4.22 27.39
CA SER A 6 -1.96 -4.59 28.26
C SER A 6 -0.67 -4.94 27.49
N LEU A 7 -0.75 -5.08 26.16
CA LEU A 7 0.38 -5.39 25.27
C LEU A 7 0.90 -4.15 24.53
N CYS A 8 0.09 -3.09 24.48
CA CYS A 8 0.47 -1.82 23.88
C CYS A 8 1.50 -1.12 24.77
N GLY A 9 2.57 -0.62 24.14
CA GLY A 9 3.48 0.33 24.78
C GLY A 9 2.79 1.67 25.08
N PRO A 10 3.54 2.66 25.61
CA PRO A 10 3.01 4.01 25.79
C PRO A 10 2.49 4.57 24.46
N GLU A 11 1.50 5.45 24.56
CA GLU A 11 0.98 6.18 23.41
C GLU A 11 2.10 7.01 22.80
N ILE A 12 2.31 6.83 21.49
CA ILE A 12 3.34 7.58 20.76
C ILE A 12 2.83 9.01 20.61
N SER A 13 3.54 9.96 21.21
CA SER A 13 3.20 11.38 21.08
C SER A 13 3.52 11.83 19.65
N HIS A 14 2.69 12.71 19.08
CA HIS A 14 3.01 13.40 17.83
C HIS A 14 4.35 14.17 17.91
N GLN A 15 4.84 14.46 19.12
CA GLN A 15 6.11 15.14 19.36
C GLN A 15 7.33 14.21 19.34
N ASP A 16 7.14 12.88 19.35
CA ASP A 16 8.23 11.91 19.41
C ASP A 16 8.79 11.55 18.02
N GLY A 17 8.29 12.20 16.95
CA GLY A 17 8.72 11.94 15.56
C GLY A 17 8.29 10.58 14.99
N ASN A 18 7.50 9.80 15.73
CA ASN A 18 7.13 8.43 15.39
C ASN A 18 5.64 8.26 15.00
N GLY A 19 4.90 9.36 14.90
CA GLY A 19 3.48 9.39 14.53
C GLY A 19 3.25 10.04 13.16
N ILE A 20 2.04 9.90 12.65
CA ILE A 20 1.58 10.59 11.44
C ILE A 20 1.58 12.11 11.64
N THR A 21 2.02 12.84 10.62
CA THR A 21 2.16 14.31 10.63
C THR A 21 1.22 15.02 9.66
N ALA A 22 0.78 14.32 8.60
CA ALA A 22 -0.17 14.84 7.61
C ALA A 22 -1.24 13.79 7.25
N ARG A 23 -2.32 14.23 6.61
CA ARG A 23 -3.37 13.35 6.05
C ARG A 23 -3.19 13.19 4.55
N ALA A 24 -2.04 12.65 4.15
CA ALA A 24 -1.78 12.33 2.75
C ALA A 24 -2.62 11.13 2.28
N PHE A 25 -2.93 10.23 3.20
CA PHE A 25 -4.03 9.26 3.10
C PHE A 25 -5.11 9.60 4.14
N ASP A 26 -6.38 9.67 3.70
CA ASP A 26 -7.54 9.89 4.57
C ASP A 26 -8.66 8.88 4.28
N PRO A 27 -8.47 7.60 4.62
CA PRO A 27 -9.42 6.57 4.22
C PRO A 27 -10.72 6.61 5.03
N PRO A 28 -11.84 6.21 4.42
CA PRO A 28 -13.02 5.81 5.17
C PRO A 28 -12.68 4.71 6.16
N LEU A 29 -13.47 4.59 7.23
CA LEU A 29 -13.33 3.49 8.20
C LEU A 29 -11.96 3.45 8.93
N ALA A 30 -11.22 4.56 8.99
CA ALA A 30 -9.95 4.65 9.71
C ALA A 30 -10.04 4.26 11.21
N GLU A 31 -11.24 4.32 11.78
CA GLU A 31 -11.48 3.95 13.18
C GLU A 31 -11.99 2.51 13.35
N LEU A 32 -12.28 1.79 12.26
CA LEU A 32 -12.90 0.47 12.29
C LEU A 32 -12.08 -0.54 13.10
N SER A 33 -12.75 -1.28 13.98
CA SER A 33 -12.13 -2.21 14.92
C SER A 33 -11.02 -1.59 15.80
N TRP A 34 -11.09 -0.28 16.06
CA TRP A 34 -10.14 0.45 16.90
C TRP A 34 -8.70 0.40 16.37
N ILE A 35 -8.52 0.25 15.06
CA ILE A 35 -7.18 0.20 14.44
C ILE A 35 -6.39 1.47 14.71
N HIS A 36 -7.03 2.64 14.74
CA HIS A 36 -6.40 3.90 15.14
C HIS A 36 -5.75 3.84 16.53
N ALA A 37 -6.32 3.09 17.47
CA ALA A 37 -5.84 2.98 18.85
C ALA A 37 -4.76 1.89 19.03
N TYR A 38 -4.86 0.79 18.30
CA TYR A 38 -3.86 -0.30 18.37
C TYR A 38 -2.69 -0.08 17.42
N GLY A 39 -2.94 0.58 16.28
CA GLY A 39 -1.97 0.88 15.23
C GLY A 39 -1.02 2.01 15.60
N CYS A 40 -1.39 2.93 16.50
CA CYS A 40 -0.53 4.02 16.98
C CYS A 40 0.49 3.61 18.05
N ARG A 41 0.43 2.37 18.56
CA ARG A 41 1.25 1.94 19.70
C ARG A 41 2.13 0.78 19.27
N ALA A 42 3.44 0.93 19.39
CA ALA A 42 4.34 -0.20 19.26
C ALA A 42 3.95 -1.27 20.29
N LEU A 43 3.64 -2.47 19.82
CA LEU A 43 3.40 -3.60 20.71
C LEU A 43 4.71 -3.95 21.41
N VAL A 44 4.66 -4.16 22.73
CA VAL A 44 5.83 -4.56 23.51
C VAL A 44 6.26 -5.95 23.03
N GLU A 45 7.38 -6.01 22.32
CA GLU A 45 7.75 -7.20 21.56
C GLU A 45 7.95 -8.44 22.45
N THR A 46 8.46 -8.26 23.67
CA THR A 46 8.61 -9.35 24.64
C THR A 46 7.26 -9.95 25.01
N HIS A 47 6.23 -9.12 25.20
CA HIS A 47 4.89 -9.59 25.53
C HIS A 47 4.22 -10.25 24.32
N ALA A 48 4.35 -9.64 23.12
CA ALA A 48 3.81 -10.22 21.91
C ALA A 48 4.43 -11.60 21.60
N LYS A 49 5.76 -11.73 21.70
CA LYS A 49 6.46 -13.03 21.54
C LYS A 49 6.04 -14.05 22.59
N ALA A 50 5.94 -13.65 23.85
CA ALA A 50 5.49 -14.54 24.93
C ALA A 50 4.06 -15.05 24.65
N LEU A 51 3.19 -14.17 24.17
CA LEU A 51 1.82 -14.52 23.83
C LEU A 51 1.73 -15.48 22.66
N MET A 52 2.46 -15.24 21.57
CA MET A 52 2.51 -16.17 20.43
C MET A 52 3.02 -17.54 20.86
N ARG A 53 4.07 -17.59 21.69
CA ARG A 53 4.57 -18.84 22.28
C ARG A 53 3.51 -19.56 23.12
N LEU A 54 2.69 -18.84 23.88
CA LEU A 54 1.60 -19.46 24.65
C LEU A 54 0.53 -20.08 23.74
N VAL A 55 0.22 -19.43 22.62
CA VAL A 55 -0.69 -19.97 21.60
C VAL A 55 -0.09 -21.24 20.98
N ASP A 56 1.19 -21.22 20.64
CA ASP A 56 1.91 -22.39 20.11
C ASP A 56 1.91 -23.56 21.11
N LEU A 57 2.19 -23.29 22.38
CA LEU A 57 2.15 -24.29 23.47
C LEU A 57 0.76 -24.88 23.71
N LYS A 58 -0.31 -24.18 23.30
CA LYS A 58 -1.69 -24.70 23.35
C LYS A 58 -2.04 -25.57 22.14
N GLY A 59 -1.17 -25.65 21.14
CA GLY A 59 -1.41 -26.37 19.88
C GLY A 59 -1.84 -25.46 18.74
N GLY A 60 -1.49 -24.17 18.80
CA GLY A 60 -1.79 -23.17 17.77
C GLY A 60 -3.16 -22.50 17.93
N VAL A 61 -3.46 -21.51 17.10
CA VAL A 61 -4.65 -20.65 17.25
C VAL A 61 -5.97 -21.44 17.21
N HIS A 62 -6.06 -22.49 16.40
CA HIS A 62 -7.26 -23.32 16.28
C HIS A 62 -7.55 -24.22 17.50
N SER A 63 -6.57 -24.41 18.38
CA SER A 63 -6.75 -25.15 19.64
C SER A 63 -7.53 -24.34 20.69
N LEU A 64 -7.64 -23.01 20.50
CA LEU A 64 -8.27 -22.10 21.44
C LEU A 64 -9.80 -22.22 21.33
N ARG A 65 -10.42 -22.75 22.39
CA ARG A 65 -11.87 -23.02 22.45
C ARG A 65 -12.72 -21.83 22.87
N THR A 66 -12.10 -20.78 23.41
CA THR A 66 -12.84 -19.60 23.88
C THR A 66 -13.39 -18.82 22.69
N PRO A 67 -14.72 -18.54 22.65
CA PRO A 67 -15.32 -17.76 21.57
C PRO A 67 -14.63 -16.40 21.39
N GLY A 68 -14.38 -16.01 20.14
CA GLY A 68 -13.78 -14.72 19.78
C GLY A 68 -12.27 -14.56 20.07
N PHE A 69 -11.65 -15.50 20.80
CA PHE A 69 -10.21 -15.42 21.09
C PHE A 69 -9.37 -15.58 19.83
N GLN A 70 -9.73 -16.53 18.94
CA GLN A 70 -8.95 -16.78 17.73
C GLN A 70 -8.86 -15.51 16.86
N ALA A 71 -10.00 -14.86 16.60
CA ALA A 71 -10.04 -13.60 15.83
C ALA A 71 -9.26 -12.48 16.53
N SER A 72 -9.37 -12.37 17.86
CA SER A 72 -8.58 -11.40 18.62
C SER A 72 -7.08 -11.64 18.48
N PHE A 73 -6.61 -12.89 18.59
CA PHE A 73 -5.19 -13.21 18.42
C PHE A 73 -4.70 -12.95 17.00
N ASN A 74 -5.49 -13.29 15.98
CA ASN A 74 -5.14 -12.94 14.61
C ASN A 74 -5.04 -11.43 14.41
N TYR A 75 -6.01 -10.66 14.90
CA TYR A 75 -5.97 -9.20 14.76
C TYR A 75 -4.74 -8.58 15.45
N LEU A 76 -4.39 -9.06 16.65
CA LEU A 76 -3.17 -8.62 17.34
C LEU A 76 -1.90 -8.92 16.55
N ASP A 77 -1.77 -10.17 16.08
CA ASP A 77 -0.62 -10.58 15.29
C ASP A 77 -0.54 -9.81 13.98
N LEU A 78 -1.69 -9.52 13.38
CA LEU A 78 -1.80 -8.75 12.15
C LEU A 78 -1.34 -7.30 12.34
N VAL A 79 -1.79 -6.61 13.40
CA VAL A 79 -1.30 -5.26 13.73
C VAL A 79 0.22 -5.27 13.92
N ARG A 80 0.74 -6.25 14.68
CA ARG A 80 2.19 -6.40 14.89
C ARG A 80 2.95 -6.62 13.58
N ALA A 81 2.43 -7.52 12.74
CA ALA A 81 3.04 -7.88 11.47
C ALA A 81 3.05 -6.68 10.51
N THR A 82 1.96 -5.90 10.47
CA THR A 82 1.88 -4.64 9.72
C THR A 82 2.88 -3.62 10.23
N GLN A 83 2.98 -3.42 11.55
CA GLN A 83 3.94 -2.49 12.17
C GLN A 83 5.42 -2.84 11.91
N LYS A 84 5.68 -4.04 11.38
CA LYS A 84 7.03 -4.53 11.08
C LYS A 84 7.25 -4.84 9.61
N LEU A 85 6.21 -4.69 8.79
CA LEU A 85 6.18 -5.19 7.41
C LEU A 85 6.70 -6.62 7.31
N ALA A 86 6.17 -7.51 8.17
CA ALA A 86 6.57 -8.90 8.30
C ALA A 86 5.39 -9.85 8.10
N LYS A 87 5.66 -11.15 7.91
CA LYS A 87 4.58 -12.14 7.84
C LYS A 87 3.87 -12.29 9.20
N PRO A 88 2.53 -12.47 9.21
CA PRO A 88 1.83 -12.91 10.40
C PRO A 88 2.37 -14.28 10.85
N HIS A 89 2.54 -14.44 12.16
CA HIS A 89 2.92 -15.71 12.80
C HIS A 89 1.75 -16.70 12.82
N LEU A 90 0.54 -16.20 13.05
CA LEU A 90 -0.65 -17.03 13.20
C LEU A 90 -1.34 -17.26 11.85
N PRO A 91 -1.79 -18.50 11.57
CA PRO A 91 -2.63 -18.77 10.40
C PRO A 91 -4.00 -18.12 10.57
N ILE A 92 -4.73 -17.95 9.46
CA ILE A 92 -6.09 -17.42 9.43
C ILE A 92 -7.00 -18.26 10.35
N CYS A 93 -7.71 -17.63 11.29
CA CYS A 93 -8.67 -18.35 12.16
C CYS A 93 -9.88 -18.90 11.40
N GLN A 94 -10.62 -19.79 12.06
CA GLN A 94 -11.81 -20.42 11.47
C GLN A 94 -12.86 -19.41 11.02
N LEU A 95 -13.11 -18.35 11.80
CA LEU A 95 -14.07 -17.30 11.46
C LEU A 95 -13.69 -16.60 10.14
N TYR A 96 -12.44 -16.17 10.02
CA TYR A 96 -11.95 -15.51 8.81
C TYR A 96 -11.93 -16.49 7.63
N GLY A 97 -11.65 -17.77 7.87
CA GLY A 97 -11.74 -18.82 6.86
C GLY A 97 -13.16 -19.01 6.30
N GLN A 98 -14.18 -18.97 7.16
CA GLN A 98 -15.60 -19.05 6.76
C GLN A 98 -16.01 -17.80 5.96
N ILE A 99 -15.68 -16.61 6.46
CA ILE A 99 -15.97 -15.35 5.78
C ILE A 99 -15.33 -15.30 4.38
N LYS A 100 -14.09 -15.78 4.24
CA LYS A 100 -13.42 -15.88 2.94
C LYS A 100 -14.16 -16.80 1.96
N GLN A 101 -14.83 -17.85 2.45
CA GLN A 101 -15.58 -18.78 1.61
C GLN A 101 -16.96 -18.23 1.25
N ASP A 102 -17.65 -17.64 2.23
CA ASP A 102 -19.04 -17.21 2.08
C ASP A 102 -19.17 -15.86 1.38
N HIS A 103 -18.18 -14.97 1.53
CA HIS A 103 -18.23 -13.57 1.07
C HIS A 103 -16.95 -13.18 0.33
N ASP A 104 -16.63 -13.86 -0.76
CA ASP A 104 -15.43 -13.56 -1.53
C ASP A 104 -15.54 -12.22 -2.33
N ARG A 105 -14.48 -11.91 -3.11
CA ARG A 105 -14.47 -10.73 -3.98
C ARG A 105 -15.64 -10.71 -4.96
N ALA A 106 -16.06 -11.89 -5.46
CA ALA A 106 -17.10 -11.98 -6.48
C ALA A 106 -18.45 -11.53 -5.94
N GLN A 107 -18.63 -11.65 -4.62
CA GLN A 107 -19.79 -11.16 -3.88
C GLN A 107 -19.61 -9.76 -3.30
N PHE A 108 -18.57 -9.01 -3.71
CA PHE A 108 -18.23 -7.71 -3.13
C PHE A 108 -18.19 -7.77 -1.60
N PHE A 109 -17.58 -8.83 -1.05
CA PHE A 109 -17.43 -8.99 0.39
C PHE A 109 -18.78 -8.96 1.16
N GLY A 110 -19.82 -9.53 0.54
CA GLY A 110 -21.17 -9.64 1.10
C GLY A 110 -22.14 -8.54 0.66
N HIS A 111 -21.69 -7.59 -0.17
CA HIS A 111 -22.46 -6.41 -0.57
C HIS A 111 -22.94 -6.43 -2.02
N ILE A 112 -22.96 -7.60 -2.69
CA ILE A 112 -23.31 -7.74 -4.12
C ILE A 112 -24.60 -7.01 -4.55
N ALA A 113 -25.59 -6.88 -3.67
CA ALA A 113 -26.86 -6.21 -3.96
C ALA A 113 -26.70 -4.71 -4.25
N ASP A 114 -25.66 -4.07 -3.72
CA ASP A 114 -25.37 -2.64 -3.92
C ASP A 114 -24.54 -2.38 -5.19
N PHE A 115 -24.01 -3.44 -5.83
CA PHE A 115 -23.10 -3.37 -6.98
C PHE A 115 -23.69 -4.04 -8.23
N THR A 116 -25.02 -4.02 -8.38
CA THR A 116 -25.69 -4.64 -9.53
C THR A 116 -25.23 -4.00 -10.85
N GLY A 117 -24.69 -4.82 -11.76
CA GLY A 117 -24.18 -4.33 -13.04
C GLY A 117 -22.72 -3.91 -13.03
N GLU A 118 -22.06 -3.93 -11.87
CA GLU A 118 -20.62 -3.79 -11.78
C GLU A 118 -19.90 -5.13 -11.91
N SER A 119 -18.72 -5.09 -12.52
CA SER A 119 -17.80 -6.21 -12.53
C SER A 119 -17.15 -6.36 -11.15
N SER A 120 -17.34 -7.55 -10.56
CA SER A 120 -16.65 -8.00 -9.35
C SER A 120 -15.26 -8.58 -9.65
N LEU A 121 -14.91 -8.70 -10.93
CA LEU A 121 -13.67 -9.29 -11.40
C LEU A 121 -12.51 -8.29 -11.33
N GLY A 122 -12.51 -7.38 -10.33
CA GLY A 122 -11.50 -6.35 -10.09
C GLY A 122 -10.82 -5.89 -11.37
N ASP A 123 -11.62 -5.41 -12.34
CA ASP A 123 -11.38 -5.44 -13.79
C ASP A 123 -9.89 -5.47 -14.14
N CYS A 124 -9.34 -6.66 -14.42
CA CYS A 124 -7.93 -6.80 -14.80
C CYS A 124 -7.67 -5.83 -15.95
N SER A 125 -6.91 -4.78 -15.63
CA SER A 125 -6.60 -3.75 -16.60
C SER A 125 -5.53 -4.30 -17.53
N ALA A 126 -5.46 -3.75 -18.75
CA ALA A 126 -4.37 -4.07 -19.67
C ALA A 126 -2.99 -3.86 -19.01
N GLN A 127 -2.90 -2.91 -18.06
CA GLN A 127 -1.72 -2.66 -17.26
C GLN A 127 -1.37 -3.83 -16.34
N ILE A 128 -2.34 -4.39 -15.59
CA ILE A 128 -2.09 -5.56 -14.72
C ILE A 128 -1.73 -6.81 -15.54
N ASP A 129 -2.38 -6.99 -16.69
CA ASP A 129 -2.04 -8.08 -17.59
C ASP A 129 -0.62 -7.93 -18.15
N LYS A 130 -0.22 -6.70 -18.53
CA LYS A 130 1.16 -6.38 -18.91
C LYS A 130 2.15 -6.69 -17.77
N LEU A 131 1.82 -6.39 -16.51
CA LEU A 131 2.69 -6.78 -15.38
C LEU A 131 2.79 -8.31 -15.21
N THR A 132 1.72 -9.05 -15.51
CA THR A 132 1.71 -10.52 -15.49
C THR A 132 2.66 -11.09 -16.55
N GLU A 133 2.72 -10.48 -17.74
CA GLU A 133 3.68 -10.83 -18.79
C GLU A 133 5.14 -10.61 -18.35
N PHE A 134 5.39 -9.64 -17.48
CA PHE A 134 6.70 -9.39 -16.88
C PHE A 134 6.96 -10.16 -15.58
N GLY A 135 6.12 -11.15 -15.24
CA GLY A 135 6.37 -12.08 -14.14
C GLY A 135 5.75 -11.67 -12.79
N LEU A 136 4.77 -10.77 -12.76
CA LEU A 136 4.00 -10.51 -11.54
C LEU A 136 3.36 -11.81 -11.02
N SER A 137 3.62 -12.15 -9.76
CA SER A 137 3.12 -13.39 -9.17
C SER A 137 1.60 -13.37 -9.05
N GLU A 138 1.00 -14.55 -9.20
CA GLU A 138 -0.45 -14.70 -9.08
C GLU A 138 -0.93 -14.32 -7.67
N GLU A 139 -0.17 -14.61 -6.63
CA GLU A 139 -0.52 -14.24 -5.25
C GLU A 139 -0.62 -12.72 -5.06
N ILE A 140 0.34 -11.96 -5.59
CA ILE A 140 0.34 -10.49 -5.51
C ILE A 140 -0.79 -9.92 -6.37
N LYS A 141 -0.99 -10.44 -7.59
CA LYS A 141 -2.11 -10.07 -8.47
C LYS A 141 -3.46 -10.27 -7.77
N GLN A 142 -3.66 -11.43 -7.14
CA GLN A 142 -4.91 -11.75 -6.46
C GLN A 142 -5.17 -10.81 -5.28
N VAL A 143 -4.14 -10.46 -4.49
CA VAL A 143 -4.25 -9.47 -3.40
C VAL A 143 -4.60 -8.09 -3.94
N MET A 144 -3.93 -7.64 -5.00
CA MET A 144 -4.23 -6.36 -5.66
C MET A 144 -5.69 -6.29 -6.11
N CYS A 145 -6.21 -7.34 -6.76
CA CYS A 145 -7.62 -7.41 -7.14
C CYS A 145 -8.56 -7.38 -5.92
N ASP A 146 -8.20 -7.95 -4.77
CA ASP A 146 -9.02 -7.87 -3.56
C ASP A 146 -9.03 -6.45 -3.00
N MET A 147 -7.88 -5.76 -3.01
CA MET A 147 -7.77 -4.36 -2.60
C MET A 147 -8.59 -3.44 -3.51
N ARG A 148 -8.66 -3.71 -4.82
CA ARG A 148 -9.51 -2.93 -5.74
C ARG A 148 -11.01 -3.08 -5.44
N ILE A 149 -11.47 -4.30 -5.16
CA ILE A 149 -12.85 -4.53 -4.74
C ILE A 149 -13.11 -3.90 -3.37
N TRP A 150 -12.13 -3.97 -2.46
CA TRP A 150 -12.22 -3.30 -1.17
C TRP A 150 -12.38 -1.79 -1.33
N VAL A 151 -11.62 -1.15 -2.22
CA VAL A 151 -11.81 0.28 -2.53
C VAL A 151 -13.24 0.58 -2.95
N LYS A 152 -13.81 -0.18 -3.89
CA LYS A 152 -15.21 0.02 -4.31
C LYS A 152 -16.18 -0.05 -3.13
N VAL A 153 -15.99 -1.03 -2.25
CA VAL A 153 -16.84 -1.22 -1.06
C VAL A 153 -16.70 -0.06 -0.07
N ILE A 154 -15.48 0.41 0.23
CA ILE A 154 -15.28 1.53 1.18
C ILE A 154 -15.71 2.87 0.60
N GLU A 155 -15.61 3.07 -0.72
CA GLU A 155 -16.11 4.28 -1.38
C GLU A 155 -17.63 4.30 -1.42
N ALA A 156 -18.28 3.16 -1.70
CA ALA A 156 -19.74 3.03 -1.55
C ALA A 156 -20.20 3.27 -0.10
N TYR A 157 -19.44 2.77 0.88
CA TYR A 157 -19.68 3.09 2.29
C TYR A 157 -19.56 4.60 2.56
N HIS A 158 -18.51 5.25 2.07
CA HIS A 158 -18.27 6.67 2.26
C HIS A 158 -19.36 7.55 1.63
N HIS A 159 -19.84 7.17 0.45
CA HIS A 159 -20.90 7.87 -0.27
C HIS A 159 -22.32 7.48 0.19
N GLU A 160 -22.45 6.69 1.26
CA GLU A 160 -23.74 6.24 1.81
C GLU A 160 -24.60 5.46 0.80
N THR A 161 -23.97 4.78 -0.16
CA THR A 161 -24.67 3.96 -1.16
C THR A 161 -24.75 2.48 -0.77
N LEU A 162 -24.10 2.09 0.34
CA LEU A 162 -24.16 0.73 0.88
C LEU A 162 -25.42 0.55 1.73
N SER A 163 -26.35 -0.31 1.31
CA SER A 163 -27.69 -0.39 1.93
C SER A 163 -27.68 -0.95 3.36
N ASN A 164 -26.72 -1.81 3.70
CA ASN A 164 -26.58 -2.42 5.03
C ASN A 164 -25.10 -2.65 5.39
N PRO A 165 -24.38 -1.62 5.86
CA PRO A 165 -22.97 -1.74 6.21
C PRO A 165 -22.77 -2.59 7.48
N ASP A 166 -22.36 -3.85 7.34
CA ASP A 166 -21.92 -4.66 8.48
C ASP A 166 -20.45 -4.35 8.80
N SER A 167 -20.23 -3.55 9.85
CA SER A 167 -18.89 -3.18 10.31
C SER A 167 -18.03 -4.39 10.69
N SER A 168 -18.61 -5.47 11.19
CA SER A 168 -17.86 -6.68 11.56
C SER A 168 -17.38 -7.42 10.32
N LEU A 169 -18.23 -7.49 9.28
CA LEU A 169 -17.89 -8.09 8.00
C LEU A 169 -16.81 -7.27 7.28
N LEU A 170 -16.97 -5.94 7.22
CA LEU A 170 -15.96 -5.03 6.68
C LEU A 170 -14.62 -5.20 7.39
N ALA A 171 -14.62 -5.27 8.73
CA ALA A 171 -13.41 -5.49 9.50
C ALA A 171 -12.73 -6.83 9.18
N ALA A 172 -13.50 -7.91 9.04
CA ALA A 172 -12.97 -9.22 8.72
C ALA A 172 -12.34 -9.26 7.32
N HIS A 173 -12.97 -8.63 6.31
CA HIS A 173 -12.41 -8.57 4.96
C HIS A 173 -11.14 -7.73 4.89
N ARG A 174 -11.13 -6.57 5.55
CA ARG A 174 -9.92 -5.75 5.72
C ARG A 174 -8.77 -6.57 6.30
N ASP A 175 -9.03 -7.29 7.39
CA ASP A 175 -8.02 -8.10 8.08
C ASP A 175 -7.53 -9.27 7.19
N LEU A 176 -8.44 -9.93 6.46
CA LEU A 176 -8.11 -10.99 5.50
C LEU A 176 -7.23 -10.49 4.36
N ILE A 177 -7.52 -9.32 3.81
CA ILE A 177 -6.72 -8.70 2.74
C ILE A 177 -5.31 -8.42 3.26
N GLN A 178 -5.20 -7.79 4.43
CA GLN A 178 -3.90 -7.48 5.03
C GLN A 178 -3.10 -8.75 5.35
N GLN A 179 -3.76 -9.79 5.85
CA GLN A 179 -3.11 -11.06 6.14
C GLN A 179 -2.57 -11.73 4.87
N ARG A 180 -3.32 -11.66 3.76
CA ARG A 180 -2.87 -12.18 2.47
C ARG A 180 -1.73 -11.35 1.89
N LEU A 181 -1.81 -10.03 1.94
CA LEU A 181 -0.75 -9.13 1.49
C LEU A 181 0.57 -9.43 2.21
N LEU A 182 0.57 -9.43 3.54
CA LEU A 182 1.78 -9.73 4.30
C LEU A 182 2.25 -11.18 4.10
N GLY A 183 1.34 -12.11 3.82
CA GLY A 183 1.67 -13.49 3.44
C GLY A 183 2.52 -13.60 2.17
N THR A 184 2.45 -12.63 1.26
CA THR A 184 3.24 -12.60 0.01
C THR A 184 4.71 -12.25 0.24
N LEU A 185 5.09 -11.75 1.43
CA LEU A 185 6.47 -11.34 1.70
C LEU A 185 7.44 -12.53 1.50
N PRO A 186 8.69 -12.29 1.08
CA PRO A 186 9.70 -13.35 1.09
C PRO A 186 10.02 -13.82 2.52
N SER A 187 10.43 -15.08 2.69
CA SER A 187 10.75 -15.65 4.02
C SER A 187 11.92 -14.94 4.74
N ARG A 188 12.74 -14.18 4.01
CA ARG A 188 13.84 -13.35 4.56
C ARG A 188 13.37 -12.30 5.58
N TYR A 189 12.08 -11.94 5.57
CA TYR A 189 11.50 -10.96 6.49
C TYR A 189 11.01 -11.55 7.82
N ASN A 190 11.15 -12.87 8.04
CA ASN A 190 10.68 -13.52 9.26
C ASN A 190 11.65 -13.44 10.44
N ASP A 191 12.95 -13.30 10.18
CA ASP A 191 13.97 -13.34 11.22
C ASP A 191 14.61 -11.95 11.32
N GLY A 192 14.24 -11.19 12.36
CA GLY A 192 14.86 -9.90 12.69
C GLY A 192 16.31 -10.02 13.19
N THR A 193 16.99 -11.10 12.79
CA THR A 193 18.41 -11.33 12.94
C THR A 193 19.07 -10.81 11.67
N ASN A 194 20.07 -9.96 11.83
CA ASN A 194 21.05 -9.69 10.78
C ASN A 194 21.82 -11.00 10.50
N THR A 195 21.16 -11.96 9.85
CA THR A 195 21.84 -13.14 9.32
C THR A 195 22.73 -12.64 8.20
N THR A 196 24.03 -12.74 8.46
CA THR A 196 25.14 -12.62 7.52
C THR A 196 24.73 -13.08 6.14
N ILE A 197 24.99 -12.21 5.16
CA ILE A 197 24.86 -12.43 3.72
C ILE A 197 25.52 -13.78 3.37
N ASP A 198 24.72 -14.84 3.26
CA ASP A 198 25.16 -16.07 2.63
C ASP A 198 25.06 -15.82 1.12
N GLN A 199 26.22 -15.54 0.52
CA GLN A 199 26.42 -15.20 -0.89
C GLN A 199 26.25 -16.43 -1.80
N THR A 200 25.10 -17.11 -1.75
CA THR A 200 24.88 -18.32 -2.57
C THR A 200 23.62 -18.33 -3.43
N ASP A 201 22.84 -17.26 -3.46
CA ASP A 201 21.79 -17.06 -4.48
C ASP A 201 22.01 -15.72 -5.21
N GLU A 202 23.12 -15.58 -5.94
CA GLU A 202 23.16 -14.73 -7.13
C GLU A 202 22.31 -15.39 -8.24
N LEU A 203 21.02 -15.58 -7.97
CA LEU A 203 20.06 -15.84 -9.02
C LEU A 203 19.78 -14.47 -9.64
N GLU A 204 20.30 -14.26 -10.85
CA GLU A 204 20.13 -13.05 -11.68
C GLU A 204 18.85 -12.29 -11.31
N SER A 205 18.97 -11.07 -10.78
CA SER A 205 17.80 -10.26 -10.41
C SER A 205 17.02 -9.89 -11.67
N GLY A 206 16.10 -10.75 -12.07
CA GLY A 206 15.28 -10.58 -13.26
C GLY A 206 14.27 -9.46 -13.08
N ILE A 207 13.70 -9.03 -14.22
CA ILE A 207 12.61 -8.05 -14.24
C ILE A 207 11.41 -8.53 -13.42
N ASP A 208 11.17 -9.84 -13.36
CA ASP A 208 10.13 -10.47 -12.54
C ASP A 208 10.31 -10.15 -11.06
N THR A 209 11.52 -10.28 -10.52
CA THR A 209 11.82 -9.97 -9.13
C THR A 209 11.62 -8.48 -8.84
N CYS A 210 12.07 -7.60 -9.73
CA CYS A 210 11.81 -6.16 -9.63
C CYS A 210 10.30 -5.85 -9.63
N ILE A 211 9.53 -6.38 -10.57
CA ILE A 211 8.07 -6.15 -10.65
C ILE A 211 7.36 -6.62 -9.38
N ASN A 212 7.70 -7.81 -8.89
CA ASN A 212 7.10 -8.34 -7.66
C ASN A 212 7.45 -7.48 -6.45
N ASP A 213 8.73 -7.08 -6.28
CA ASP A 213 9.15 -6.25 -5.15
C ASP A 213 8.54 -4.84 -5.21
N LEU A 214 8.42 -4.24 -6.39
CA LEU A 214 7.79 -2.92 -6.58
C LEU A 214 6.29 -2.97 -6.26
N VAL A 215 5.55 -3.88 -6.90
CA VAL A 215 4.10 -3.97 -6.72
C VAL A 215 3.77 -4.36 -5.28
N GLN A 216 4.47 -5.35 -4.71
CA GLN A 216 4.28 -5.70 -3.30
C GLN A 216 4.52 -4.51 -2.37
N THR A 217 5.58 -3.73 -2.60
CA THR A 217 5.88 -2.56 -1.75
C THR A 217 4.84 -1.47 -1.89
N ALA A 218 4.36 -1.21 -3.11
CA ALA A 218 3.28 -0.26 -3.35
C ALA A 218 1.96 -0.70 -2.71
N LEU A 219 1.62 -1.99 -2.77
CA LEU A 219 0.45 -2.52 -2.06
C LEU A 219 0.59 -2.40 -0.54
N MET A 220 1.81 -2.57 0.01
CA MET A 220 2.05 -2.30 1.44
C MET A 220 1.83 -0.84 1.78
N ILE A 221 2.37 0.11 1.00
CA ILE A 221 2.15 1.55 1.21
C ILE A 221 0.65 1.87 1.17
N PHE A 222 -0.05 1.41 0.13
CA PHE A 222 -1.49 1.61 0.01
C PHE A 222 -2.25 0.98 1.18
N SER A 223 -1.83 -0.19 1.66
CA SER A 223 -2.46 -0.80 2.82
C SER A 223 -2.24 0.00 4.09
N LEU A 224 -1.01 0.46 4.35
CA LEU A 224 -0.70 1.31 5.50
C LEU A 224 -1.55 2.58 5.49
N GLY A 225 -1.77 3.19 4.34
CA GLY A 225 -2.54 4.43 4.20
C GLY A 225 -4.06 4.24 4.15
N VAL A 226 -4.54 3.16 3.52
CA VAL A 226 -5.94 3.06 3.08
C VAL A 226 -6.63 1.77 3.55
N THR A 227 -6.07 0.60 3.25
CA THR A 227 -6.75 -0.67 3.56
C THR A 227 -6.69 -1.00 5.04
N PHE A 228 -5.51 -1.02 5.64
CA PHE A 228 -5.28 -1.31 7.04
C PHE A 228 -4.56 -0.12 7.70
N PRO A 229 -5.26 1.02 7.89
CA PRO A 229 -4.63 2.27 8.28
C PRO A 229 -4.00 2.19 9.66
N ILE A 230 -2.68 2.26 9.73
CA ILE A 230 -1.95 2.36 11.00
C ILE A 230 -1.33 3.75 11.13
N THR A 231 -1.25 4.24 12.36
CA THR A 231 -0.80 5.61 12.66
C THR A 231 0.61 5.65 13.24
N TYR A 232 1.35 4.54 13.14
CA TYR A 232 2.75 4.43 13.50
C TYR A 232 3.63 4.70 12.27
N ALA A 233 4.58 5.63 12.39
CA ALA A 233 5.33 6.16 11.24
C ALA A 233 6.39 5.19 10.68
N ALA A 234 7.04 4.37 11.51
CA ALA A 234 8.20 3.58 11.09
C ALA A 234 7.95 2.66 9.86
N PRO A 235 6.79 1.99 9.73
CA PRO A 235 6.44 1.23 8.53
C PRO A 235 6.37 2.06 7.26
N TYR A 236 5.94 3.32 7.32
CA TYR A 236 5.91 4.21 6.16
C TYR A 236 7.33 4.54 5.70
N HIS A 237 8.21 4.92 6.63
CA HIS A 237 9.63 5.16 6.33
C HIS A 237 10.27 3.92 5.69
N GLN A 238 10.09 2.74 6.29
CA GLN A 238 10.64 1.49 5.77
C GLN A 238 10.08 1.14 4.37
N ALA A 239 8.78 1.36 4.14
CA ALA A 239 8.17 1.07 2.85
C ALA A 239 8.62 2.06 1.76
N ALA A 240 8.76 3.35 2.09
CA ALA A 240 9.29 4.36 1.19
C ALA A 240 10.75 4.06 0.83
N GLU A 241 11.62 3.80 1.81
CA GLU A 241 13.02 3.44 1.54
C GLU A 241 13.12 2.17 0.68
N ARG A 242 12.33 1.13 0.99
CA ARG A 242 12.29 -0.09 0.18
C ARG A 242 11.87 0.20 -1.26
N LEU A 243 10.79 0.96 -1.46
CA LEU A 243 10.29 1.27 -2.79
C LEU A 243 11.34 2.04 -3.59
N LYS A 244 11.94 3.07 -2.98
CA LYS A 244 13.03 3.83 -3.59
C LYS A 244 14.19 2.91 -4.01
N GLY A 245 14.69 2.07 -3.11
CA GLY A 245 15.84 1.21 -3.40
C GLY A 245 15.60 0.24 -4.56
N VAL A 246 14.40 -0.35 -4.63
CA VAL A 246 14.03 -1.22 -5.75
C VAL A 246 13.88 -0.42 -7.05
N MET A 247 13.22 0.75 -6.99
CA MET A 247 13.05 1.62 -8.16
C MET A 247 14.40 2.07 -8.73
N GLU A 248 15.34 2.51 -7.89
CA GLU A 248 16.69 2.90 -8.34
C GLU A 248 17.41 1.72 -9.02
N GLY A 249 17.23 0.50 -8.53
CA GLY A 249 17.83 -0.71 -9.09
C GLY A 249 17.32 -1.10 -10.48
N CYS A 250 16.04 -0.86 -10.79
CA CYS A 250 15.43 -1.26 -12.06
C CYS A 250 14.86 -0.13 -12.93
N MET A 251 15.06 1.15 -12.56
CA MET A 251 14.52 2.32 -13.27
C MET A 251 14.77 2.29 -14.79
N GLN A 252 16.03 2.07 -15.19
CA GLN A 252 16.40 2.09 -16.61
C GLN A 252 15.72 0.99 -17.41
N GLN A 253 15.54 -0.19 -16.81
CA GLN A 253 14.83 -1.30 -17.44
C GLN A 253 13.35 -0.99 -17.60
N LEU A 254 12.70 -0.45 -16.57
CA LEU A 254 11.28 -0.08 -16.59
C LEU A 254 10.99 1.00 -17.64
N MET A 255 11.86 2.00 -17.75
CA MET A 255 11.77 3.04 -18.79
C MET A 255 11.92 2.45 -20.19
N GLY A 256 12.88 1.53 -20.39
CA GLY A 256 13.08 0.83 -21.67
C GLY A 256 11.93 -0.10 -22.07
N LEU A 257 11.13 -0.57 -21.11
CA LEU A 257 9.92 -1.37 -21.32
C LEU A 257 8.63 -0.52 -21.45
N GLU A 258 8.78 0.81 -21.46
CA GLU A 258 7.67 1.76 -21.52
C GLU A 258 6.62 1.49 -20.43
N LEU A 259 7.10 1.35 -19.18
CA LEU A 259 6.28 1.16 -17.98
C LEU A 259 6.06 2.49 -17.22
N HIS A 260 5.91 3.61 -17.94
CA HIS A 260 5.74 4.94 -17.36
C HIS A 260 4.54 5.04 -16.43
N ASP A 261 3.38 4.45 -16.78
CA ASP A 261 2.19 4.45 -15.93
C ASP A 261 2.44 3.76 -14.58
N LEU A 262 3.18 2.65 -14.58
CA LEU A 262 3.58 1.96 -13.35
C LEU A 262 4.47 2.87 -12.51
N LEU A 263 5.50 3.47 -13.12
CA LEU A 263 6.42 4.36 -12.41
C LEU A 263 5.71 5.58 -11.81
N ILE A 264 4.71 6.13 -12.50
CA ILE A 264 3.90 7.23 -11.99
C ILE A 264 3.05 6.78 -10.80
N TRP A 265 2.38 5.63 -10.89
CA TRP A 265 1.64 5.06 -9.77
C TRP A 265 2.51 4.81 -8.54
N LEU A 266 3.65 4.15 -8.73
CA LEU A 266 4.62 3.87 -7.66
C LEU A 266 5.11 5.16 -7.01
N SER A 267 5.50 6.14 -7.82
CA SER A 267 6.06 7.38 -7.31
C SER A 267 5.01 8.24 -6.61
N MET A 268 3.77 8.26 -7.11
CA MET A 268 2.66 8.94 -6.44
C MET A 268 2.38 8.35 -5.06
N LEU A 269 2.34 7.01 -4.95
CA LEU A 269 2.22 6.36 -3.64
C LEU A 269 3.42 6.67 -2.74
N GLY A 270 4.64 6.75 -3.29
CA GLY A 270 5.83 7.19 -2.57
C GLY A 270 5.73 8.62 -2.02
N VAL A 271 5.22 9.56 -2.81
CA VAL A 271 4.94 10.94 -2.36
C VAL A 271 3.95 10.91 -1.20
N LEU A 272 2.80 10.25 -1.35
CA LEU A 272 1.80 10.19 -0.28
C LEU A 272 2.35 9.53 0.98
N CYS A 273 3.10 8.44 0.83
CA CYS A 273 3.76 7.72 1.92
C CYS A 273 4.69 8.63 2.73
N THR A 274 5.57 9.36 2.05
CA THR A 274 6.57 10.23 2.66
C THR A 274 5.95 11.50 3.23
N GLU A 275 4.92 12.04 2.57
CA GLU A 275 4.16 13.18 3.06
C GLU A 275 3.41 12.87 4.37
N GLN A 276 2.81 11.67 4.47
CA GLN A 276 2.10 11.20 5.67
C GLN A 276 2.96 11.31 6.95
N VAL A 277 4.28 11.12 6.83
CA VAL A 277 5.24 11.08 7.95
C VAL A 277 6.32 12.17 7.90
N ALA A 278 6.14 13.18 7.04
CA ALA A 278 7.10 14.28 6.84
C ALA A 278 8.55 13.80 6.59
N ASP A 279 8.70 12.81 5.71
CA ASP A 279 10.00 12.26 5.30
C ASP A 279 10.63 13.08 4.17
N ASP A 280 11.93 13.36 4.28
CA ASP A 280 12.72 14.09 3.29
C ASP A 280 12.78 13.39 1.92
N LEU A 281 12.51 12.08 1.86
CA LEU A 281 12.38 11.31 0.62
C LEU A 281 11.24 11.81 -0.30
N ARG A 282 10.30 12.62 0.20
CA ARG A 282 9.23 13.21 -0.63
C ARG A 282 9.77 13.95 -1.85
N ALA A 283 10.85 14.72 -1.67
CA ALA A 283 11.46 15.47 -2.76
C ALA A 283 11.98 14.55 -3.87
N TRP A 284 12.59 13.42 -3.49
CA TRP A 284 13.09 12.42 -4.44
C TRP A 284 11.95 11.83 -5.28
N TYR A 285 10.80 11.49 -4.67
CA TYR A 285 9.66 10.96 -5.41
C TYR A 285 9.05 12.00 -6.38
N ILE A 286 8.98 13.27 -6.00
CA ILE A 286 8.53 14.35 -6.90
C ILE A 286 9.50 14.50 -8.09
N ASP A 287 10.81 14.39 -7.86
CA ASP A 287 11.82 14.45 -8.93
C ASP A 287 11.65 13.29 -9.93
N ILE A 288 11.39 12.08 -9.43
CA ILE A 288 11.10 10.92 -10.28
C ILE A 288 9.80 11.09 -11.05
N LEU A 289 8.71 11.51 -10.40
CA LEU A 289 7.43 11.79 -11.09
C LEU A 289 7.61 12.79 -12.23
N THR A 290 8.34 13.88 -11.95
CA THR A 290 8.64 14.93 -12.94
C THR A 290 9.43 14.36 -14.11
N SER A 291 10.47 13.57 -13.83
CA SER A 291 11.35 12.98 -14.85
C SER A 291 10.61 11.98 -15.74
N VAL A 292 9.78 11.10 -15.15
CA VAL A 292 9.01 10.09 -15.88
C VAL A 292 7.93 10.74 -16.75
N GLU A 293 7.24 11.76 -16.25
CA GLU A 293 6.23 12.48 -17.02
C GLU A 293 6.86 13.27 -18.18
N GLN A 294 8.04 13.85 -17.96
CA GLN A 294 8.79 14.55 -19.01
C GLN A 294 9.22 13.60 -20.13
N ASP A 295 9.72 12.41 -19.80
CA ASP A 295 10.13 11.41 -20.79
C ASP A 295 8.94 10.86 -21.59
N ARG A 296 7.80 10.65 -20.93
CA ARG A 296 6.56 10.21 -21.57
C ARG A 296 6.07 11.21 -22.60
N THR A 297 6.12 12.51 -22.27
CA THR A 297 5.48 13.58 -23.05
C THR A 297 6.41 14.09 -24.15
N ARG A 298 6.42 13.41 -25.31
CA ARG A 298 7.23 13.80 -26.48
C ARG A 298 6.91 15.20 -27.06
N GLU A 299 5.74 15.77 -26.73
CA GLU A 299 5.22 17.01 -27.34
C GLU A 299 4.97 18.16 -26.34
N PHE A 300 5.56 18.13 -25.14
CA PHE A 300 5.29 19.12 -24.08
C PHE A 300 3.82 19.23 -23.64
N ALA A 301 2.98 18.26 -24.00
CA ALA A 301 1.58 18.20 -23.60
C ALA A 301 1.49 17.77 -22.13
N LEU A 302 1.12 18.72 -21.28
CA LEU A 302 0.93 18.48 -19.86
C LEU A 302 -0.41 17.78 -19.59
N ARG A 303 -0.39 16.71 -18.80
CA ARG A 303 -1.62 16.04 -18.34
C ARG A 303 -2.20 16.71 -17.11
N ASP A 304 -3.51 16.93 -17.12
CA ASP A 304 -4.22 17.34 -15.92
C ASP A 304 -4.34 16.18 -14.91
N TRP A 305 -4.79 16.51 -13.70
CA TRP A 305 -4.94 15.52 -12.62
C TRP A 305 -5.86 14.35 -13.01
N ASN A 306 -6.97 14.62 -13.69
CA ASN A 306 -7.95 13.59 -14.06
C ASN A 306 -7.36 12.62 -15.08
N GLN A 307 -6.60 13.13 -16.06
CA GLN A 307 -5.91 12.30 -17.04
C GLN A 307 -4.90 11.37 -16.38
N VAL A 308 -4.08 11.89 -15.46
CA VAL A 308 -3.06 11.07 -14.76
C VAL A 308 -3.71 10.02 -13.87
N LYS A 309 -4.78 10.39 -13.15
CA LYS A 309 -5.55 9.44 -12.36
C LYS A 309 -6.12 8.32 -13.21
N GLN A 310 -6.81 8.65 -14.30
CA GLN A 310 -7.49 7.68 -15.16
C GLN A 310 -6.50 6.75 -15.89
N GLU A 311 -5.39 7.29 -16.39
CA GLU A 311 -4.45 6.55 -17.23
C GLU A 311 -3.38 5.81 -16.41
N SER A 312 -2.95 6.39 -15.30
CA SER A 312 -1.77 5.94 -14.56
C SER A 312 -2.08 5.42 -13.16
N LEU A 313 -3.18 5.78 -12.50
CA LEU A 313 -3.44 5.38 -11.11
C LEU A 313 -4.57 4.34 -11.01
N ASP A 314 -5.76 4.64 -11.54
CA ASP A 314 -6.96 3.79 -11.49
C ASP A 314 -6.75 2.39 -12.10
N PRO A 315 -5.96 2.20 -13.17
CA PRO A 315 -5.73 0.87 -13.74
C PRO A 315 -5.01 -0.08 -12.80
N PHE A 316 -4.26 0.43 -11.82
CA PHE A 316 -3.56 -0.37 -10.84
C PHE A 316 -4.41 -0.51 -9.57
N LEU A 317 -4.31 0.46 -8.65
CA LEU A 317 -5.05 0.50 -7.39
C LEU A 317 -5.04 1.94 -6.90
N TRP A 318 -6.22 2.53 -6.78
CA TRP A 318 -6.39 3.90 -6.34
C TRP A 318 -7.70 4.04 -5.59
N SER A 319 -7.76 4.90 -4.57
CA SER A 319 -9.00 5.34 -3.95
C SER A 319 -9.10 6.85 -4.07
N SER A 320 -10.15 7.30 -4.73
CA SER A 320 -10.43 8.72 -4.93
C SER A 320 -10.66 9.40 -3.60
N VAL A 321 -11.46 8.76 -2.74
CA VAL A 321 -11.85 9.30 -1.44
C VAL A 321 -10.64 9.43 -0.51
N ALA A 322 -9.71 8.47 -0.55
CA ALA A 322 -8.60 8.44 0.39
C ALA A 322 -7.37 9.25 -0.06
N CYS A 323 -7.17 9.45 -1.36
CA CYS A 323 -5.88 9.90 -1.90
C CYS A 323 -5.96 11.20 -2.73
N ASP A 324 -7.11 11.57 -3.31
CA ASP A 324 -7.15 12.61 -4.35
C ASP A 324 -6.69 13.99 -3.85
N ASP A 325 -7.05 14.38 -2.62
CA ASP A 325 -6.73 15.71 -2.09
C ASP A 325 -5.22 15.97 -2.04
N ALA A 326 -4.45 15.05 -1.45
CA ALA A 326 -3.00 15.19 -1.35
C ALA A 326 -2.30 14.90 -2.69
N ALA A 327 -2.80 13.93 -3.46
CA ALA A 327 -2.20 13.57 -4.74
C ALA A 327 -2.37 14.67 -5.80
N GLY A 328 -3.50 15.37 -5.80
CA GLY A 328 -3.74 16.53 -6.64
C GLY A 328 -2.74 17.67 -6.35
N LEU A 329 -2.48 17.96 -5.07
CA LEU A 329 -1.48 18.95 -4.66
C LEU A 329 -0.06 18.54 -5.08
N ALA A 330 0.29 17.26 -4.93
CA ALA A 330 1.57 16.72 -5.40
C ALA A 330 1.69 16.82 -6.92
N TRP A 331 0.62 16.53 -7.66
CA TRP A 331 0.61 16.66 -9.11
C TRP A 331 0.75 18.11 -9.57
N ASP A 332 0.10 19.05 -8.90
CA ASP A 332 0.25 20.48 -9.17
C ASP A 332 1.71 20.93 -9.01
N GLU A 333 2.44 20.40 -8.02
CA GLU A 333 3.88 20.64 -7.84
C GLU A 333 4.70 20.12 -9.04
N VAL A 334 4.43 18.88 -9.49
CA VAL A 334 5.07 18.30 -10.68
C VAL A 334 4.82 19.16 -11.92
N GLN A 335 3.57 19.59 -12.11
CA GLN A 335 3.17 20.44 -13.23
C GLN A 335 3.87 21.81 -13.20
N GLN A 336 4.07 22.40 -12.03
CA GLN A 336 4.83 23.65 -11.88
C GLN A 336 6.29 23.48 -12.29
N ARG A 337 6.93 22.37 -11.88
CA ARG A 337 8.33 22.06 -12.25
C ARG A 337 8.49 21.85 -13.76
N LEU A 338 7.59 21.08 -14.38
CA LEU A 338 7.60 20.85 -15.83
C LEU A 338 7.43 22.16 -16.62
N ARG A 339 6.54 23.06 -16.18
CA ARG A 339 6.35 24.37 -16.83
C ARG A 339 7.61 25.23 -16.73
N ALA A 340 8.27 25.25 -15.58
CA ALA A 340 9.51 26.00 -15.37
C ALA A 340 10.63 25.49 -16.30
N ASP A 341 10.79 24.17 -16.42
CA ASP A 341 11.79 23.55 -17.29
C ASP A 341 11.50 23.79 -18.77
N ASN A 342 10.24 23.67 -19.19
CA ASN A 342 9.82 23.95 -20.56
C ASN A 342 10.08 25.42 -20.93
N TRP A 343 9.79 26.35 -20.02
CA TRP A 343 10.11 27.76 -20.21
C TRP A 343 11.61 28.00 -20.35
N GLY A 344 12.42 27.36 -19.48
CA GLY A 344 13.89 27.42 -19.58
C GLY A 344 14.40 26.93 -20.94
N ARG A 345 13.88 25.81 -21.45
CA ARG A 345 14.31 25.27 -22.76
C ARG A 345 13.85 26.13 -23.95
N MET A 346 12.70 26.80 -23.86
CA MET A 346 12.21 27.67 -24.94
C MET A 346 12.83 29.08 -24.92
N ALA A 347 13.09 29.66 -23.75
CA ALA A 347 13.56 31.04 -23.62
C ALA A 347 15.06 31.22 -23.95
N TRP A 348 15.90 30.21 -23.67
CA TRP A 348 17.35 30.30 -23.85
C TRP A 348 17.78 30.37 -25.33
N PRO A 349 17.20 29.57 -26.26
CA PRO A 349 17.47 29.72 -27.69
C PRO A 349 17.03 31.07 -28.25
N CYS A 350 15.90 31.62 -27.79
CA CYS A 350 15.40 32.93 -28.23
C CYS A 350 16.28 34.09 -27.73
N MET A 351 16.79 34.02 -26.50
CA MET A 351 17.68 35.07 -25.96
C MET A 351 19.07 35.05 -26.61
N LEU A 352 19.64 33.88 -26.90
CA LEU A 352 20.94 33.77 -27.60
C LEU A 352 20.84 34.11 -29.10
N GLY A 353 19.70 33.86 -29.74
CA GLY A 353 19.45 34.28 -31.13
C GLY A 353 19.34 35.79 -31.33
N THR A 354 19.16 36.56 -30.25
CA THR A 354 19.00 38.03 -30.32
C THR A 354 20.32 38.79 -30.05
N ILE A 355 21.38 38.11 -29.59
CA ILE A 355 22.67 38.74 -29.25
C ILE A 355 23.69 38.63 -30.41
N CYS A 356 23.40 37.87 -31.46
CA CYS A 356 24.26 37.69 -32.63
C CYS A 356 23.67 38.27 -33.95
N GLY A 357 22.72 39.21 -33.85
CA GLY A 357 22.08 39.89 -35.00
C GLY A 357 22.64 41.28 -35.25
#